data_AF-A0A7C4BDH6-F1
#
_entry.id   AF-A0A7C4BDH6-F1
#
_cell.length_a   1.000
_cell.length_b   1.000
_cell.length_c   1.000
_cell.angle_alpha   90.00
_cell.angle_beta   90.00
_cell.angle_gamma   90.00
#
_symmetry.space_group_name_H-M   'P 1'
#
loop_
_entity.id
_entity.type
_entity.pdbx_description
1 polymer ?
#
loop_
_entity_poly.entity_id
_entity_poly.type
_entity_poly.pdbx_seq_one_letter_code
_entity_poly.pdbx_strand_id
1 'polypeptide(L)'
;MKFSRIVSDFLKSGASYPFARKYGKRVINLASNESPFPPSPRVRSAIEEKIGCLNLYPDPWAPELREKIAKYVQLRAENVILGN
;
A
#
# COMPACT_ATOMS: atom_id res chain seq x y z
N MET A 1 -21.85 -11.97 -16.59
CA MET A 1 -21.64 -12.50 -15.22
C MET A 1 -22.68 -11.89 -14.29
N LYS A 2 -23.43 -12.68 -13.50
CA LYS A 2 -24.34 -12.13 -12.47
C LYS A 2 -23.60 -12.12 -11.13
N PHE A 3 -23.38 -10.94 -10.56
CA PHE A 3 -22.86 -10.83 -9.20
C PHE A 3 -23.91 -11.31 -8.19
N SER A 4 -23.46 -11.77 -7.02
CA SER A 4 -24.37 -12.03 -5.91
C SER A 4 -25.07 -10.74 -5.47
N ARG A 5 -26.23 -10.87 -4.81
CA ARG A 5 -26.99 -9.72 -4.29
C ARG A 5 -26.12 -8.84 -3.38
N ILE A 6 -25.34 -9.45 -2.50
CA ILE A 6 -24.44 -8.76 -1.57
C ILE A 6 -23.40 -7.91 -2.32
N VAL A 7 -22.76 -8.47 -3.34
CA VAL A 7 -21.75 -7.76 -4.14
C VAL A 7 -22.40 -6.63 -4.94
N SER A 8 -23.59 -6.87 -5.51
CA SER A 8 -24.34 -5.86 -6.26
C SER A 8 -24.77 -4.68 -5.38
N ASP A 9 -25.25 -4.96 -4.17
CA ASP A 9 -25.68 -3.94 -3.21
C ASP A 9 -24.49 -3.14 -2.68
N PHE A 10 -23.35 -3.79 -2.44
CA PHE A 10 -22.09 -3.11 -2.08
C PHE A 10 -21.64 -2.13 -3.18
N LEU A 11 -21.54 -2.58 -4.43
CA LEU A 11 -21.12 -1.73 -5.56
C LEU A 11 -22.04 -0.52 -5.74
N LYS A 12 -23.36 -0.72 -5.60
CA LYS A 12 -24.35 0.37 -5.69
C LYS A 12 -24.29 1.33 -4.51
N SER A 13 -23.87 0.88 -3.34
CA SER A 13 -23.85 1.71 -2.13
C SER A 13 -22.82 2.85 -2.18
N GLY A 14 -21.81 2.75 -3.05
CA GLY A 14 -20.68 3.69 -3.09
C GLY A 14 -19.85 3.73 -1.80
N ALA A 15 -20.06 2.77 -0.89
CA ALA A 15 -19.38 2.74 0.39
C ALA A 15 -17.94 2.24 0.22
N SER A 16 -16.96 3.07 0.63
CA SER A 16 -15.57 2.65 0.70
C SER A 16 -15.36 1.76 1.92
N TYR A 17 -14.72 0.60 1.71
CA TYR A 17 -14.09 -0.15 2.79
C TYR A 17 -12.81 0.58 3.23
N PRO A 18 -12.42 0.53 4.52
CA PRO A 18 -13.21 0.06 5.66
C PRO A 18 -14.35 1.03 6.00
N PHE A 19 -15.44 0.53 6.58
CA PHE A 19 -16.60 1.32 7.00
C PHE A 19 -16.31 2.23 8.21
N ALA A 20 -15.07 2.68 8.39
CA ALA A 20 -14.54 3.41 9.54
C ALA A 20 -15.44 4.57 10.00
N ARG A 21 -16.03 5.29 9.03
CA ARG A 21 -16.94 6.42 9.26
C ARG A 21 -18.22 6.05 10.04
N LYS A 22 -18.60 4.77 10.12
CA LYS A 22 -19.78 4.31 10.87
C LYS A 22 -19.51 4.01 12.35
N TYR A 23 -18.25 3.96 12.79
CA TYR A 23 -17.91 3.42 14.11
C TYR A 23 -17.77 4.48 15.23
N GLY A 24 -17.93 5.78 14.94
CA GLY A 24 -17.89 6.85 15.95
C GLY A 24 -16.49 7.43 16.21
N LYS A 25 -16.30 8.19 17.31
CA LYS A 25 -15.07 8.99 17.58
C LYS A 25 -13.90 8.21 18.21
N ARG A 26 -14.14 7.02 18.78
CA ARG A 26 -13.11 6.17 19.39
C ARG A 26 -13.26 4.75 18.89
N VAL A 27 -12.49 4.43 17.86
CA VAL A 27 -12.57 3.18 17.12
C VAL A 27 -11.20 2.54 17.14
N ILE A 28 -11.13 1.28 17.56
CA ILE A 28 -9.93 0.45 17.38
C ILE A 28 -10.15 -0.32 16.08
N ASN A 29 -9.45 0.08 15.01
CA ASN A 29 -9.52 -0.62 13.71
C ASN A 29 -8.67 -1.88 13.76
N LEU A 30 -9.31 -3.05 13.68
CA LEU A 30 -8.65 -4.35 13.57
C LEU A 30 -8.97 -5.06 12.23
N ALA A 31 -9.64 -4.36 11.30
CA ALA A 31 -10.25 -4.99 10.13
C ALA A 31 -9.46 -4.77 8.82
N SER A 32 -8.46 -3.89 8.80
CA SER A 32 -7.84 -3.42 7.55
C SER A 32 -6.44 -4.01 7.27
N ASN A 33 -5.97 -4.96 8.10
CA ASN A 33 -4.61 -5.53 8.04
C ASN A 33 -3.49 -4.47 8.04
N GLU A 34 -3.76 -3.29 8.60
CA GLU A 34 -2.79 -2.21 8.75
C GLU A 34 -1.86 -2.51 9.93
N SER A 35 -0.61 -2.06 9.82
CA SER A 35 0.33 -2.12 10.94
C SER A 35 -0.14 -1.18 12.06
N PRO A 36 -0.22 -1.64 13.33
CA PRO A 36 -0.49 -0.76 14.46
C PRO A 36 0.72 0.11 14.83
N PHE A 37 1.91 -0.21 14.30
CA PHE A 37 3.14 0.54 14.54
C PHE A 37 3.32 1.64 13.49
N PRO A 38 3.91 2.79 13.86
CA PRO A 38 4.28 3.81 12.89
C PRO A 38 5.29 3.27 11.87
N PRO A 39 5.38 3.88 10.67
CA PRO A 39 6.44 3.56 9.72
C PRO A 39 7.83 3.73 10.35
N SER A 40 8.80 2.98 9.84
CA SER A 40 10.21 3.15 10.25
C SER A 40 10.64 4.62 10.13
N PRO A 41 11.39 5.18 11.10
CA PRO A 41 11.94 6.54 10.98
C PRO A 41 12.72 6.77 9.69
N ARG A 42 13.40 5.73 9.17
CA ARG A 42 14.12 5.78 7.90
C ARG A 42 13.20 6.01 6.70
N VAL A 43 11.99 5.47 6.74
CA VAL A 43 10.97 5.67 5.69
C VAL A 43 10.48 7.12 5.72
N ARG A 44 10.21 7.66 6.93
CA ARG A 44 9.81 9.07 7.08
C ARG A 44 10.84 10.01 6.48
N SER A 45 12.11 9.87 6.87
CA SER A 45 13.18 10.74 6.36
C SER A 45 13.34 10.64 4.84
N ALA A 46 13.23 9.43 4.26
CA ALA A 46 13.31 9.25 2.81
C ALA A 46 12.15 9.93 2.06
N ILE A 47 10.93 9.87 2.61
CA ILE A 47 9.76 10.56 2.03
C ILE A 47 9.96 12.08 2.11
N GLU A 48 10.37 12.60 3.28
CA GLU A 48 10.61 14.03 3.48
C GLU A 48 11.69 14.56 2.52
N GLU A 49 12.76 13.80 2.27
CA GLU A 49 13.82 14.17 1.33
C GLU A 49 13.32 14.23 -0.13
N LYS A 50 12.39 13.35 -0.52
CA LYS A 50 11.92 13.22 -1.91
C LYS A 50 10.61 13.93 -2.21
N ILE A 51 9.95 14.53 -1.21
CA ILE A 51 8.61 15.10 -1.35
C ILE A 51 8.51 16.15 -2.46
N GLY A 52 9.56 16.95 -2.65
CA GLY A 52 9.62 18.00 -3.69
C GLY A 52 9.72 17.47 -5.13
N CYS A 53 9.95 16.18 -5.31
CA CYS A 53 10.14 15.55 -6.63
C CYS A 53 9.06 14.53 -6.98
N LEU A 54 7.97 14.41 -6.20
CA LEU A 54 6.92 13.39 -6.41
C LEU A 54 6.13 13.58 -7.73
N ASN A 55 6.25 14.74 -8.37
CA ASN A 55 5.69 15.01 -9.69
C ASN A 55 6.52 14.41 -10.84
N LEU A 56 7.72 13.89 -10.55
CA LEU A 56 8.59 13.27 -11.53
C LEU A 56 8.31 11.77 -11.60
N TYR A 57 8.33 11.22 -12.81
CA TYR A 57 8.22 9.78 -12.98
C TYR A 57 9.48 9.10 -12.41
N PRO A 58 9.35 8.01 -11.63
CA PRO A 58 10.52 7.30 -11.11
C PRO A 58 11.25 6.55 -12.23
N ASP A 59 12.45 6.04 -11.94
CA ASP A 59 13.08 5.04 -12.80
C ASP A 59 12.14 3.83 -12.93
N PRO A 60 11.65 3.50 -14.15
CA PRO A 60 10.68 2.43 -14.34
C PRO A 60 11.23 1.04 -13.97
N TRP A 61 12.54 0.87 -13.94
CA TRP A 61 13.18 -0.39 -13.55
C TRP A 61 13.47 -0.47 -12.05
N ALA A 62 13.56 0.66 -11.35
CA ALA A 62 13.93 0.77 -9.94
C ALA A 62 15.03 -0.22 -9.50
N PRO A 63 16.21 -0.20 -10.17
CA PRO A 63 17.25 -1.22 -10.01
C PRO A 63 17.73 -1.33 -8.55
N GLU A 64 17.88 -0.20 -7.85
CA GLU A 64 18.32 -0.19 -6.46
C GLU A 64 17.37 -0.95 -5.52
N LEU A 65 16.05 -0.81 -5.73
CA LEU A 65 15.05 -1.52 -4.92
C LEU A 65 15.07 -3.02 -5.24
N ARG A 66 15.16 -3.37 -6.53
CA ARG A 66 15.24 -4.77 -6.96
C ARG A 66 16.46 -5.48 -6.37
N GLU A 67 17.64 -4.85 -6.43
CA GLU A 67 18.87 -5.39 -5.85
C GLU A 67 18.78 -5.57 -4.33
N LYS A 68 18.23 -4.58 -3.61
CA LYS A 68 18.06 -4.66 -2.15
C LYS A 68 17.10 -5.78 -1.76
N ILE A 69 15.98 -5.92 -2.46
CA ILE A 69 15.02 -7.01 -2.23
C ILE A 69 15.68 -8.35 -2.54
N ALA A 70 16.32 -8.48 -3.71
CA ALA A 70 16.98 -9.71 -4.14
C ALA A 70 18.02 -10.17 -3.12
N LYS A 71 18.87 -9.26 -2.62
CA LYS A 71 19.82 -9.53 -1.55
C LYS A 71 19.15 -10.00 -0.26
N TYR A 72 18.06 -9.34 0.15
CA TYR A 72 17.32 -9.69 1.36
C TYR A 72 16.70 -11.09 1.28
N VAL A 73 16.14 -11.46 0.12
CA VAL A 73 15.50 -12.76 -0.10
C VAL A 73 16.45 -13.83 -0.67
N GLN A 74 17.74 -13.51 -0.81
CA GLN A 74 18.78 -14.41 -1.35
C GLN A 74 18.51 -14.92 -2.78
N LEU A 75 18.00 -14.05 -3.64
CA LEU A 75 17.78 -14.29 -5.07
C LEU A 75 18.61 -13.32 -5.92
N ARG A 76 18.56 -13.48 -7.24
CA ARG A 76 19.14 -12.52 -8.20
C ARG A 76 18.12 -11.44 -8.56
N ALA A 77 18.59 -10.26 -8.97
CA ALA A 77 17.73 -9.12 -9.27
C ALA A 77 16.76 -9.39 -10.46
N GLU A 78 17.11 -10.30 -11.36
CA GLU A 78 16.27 -10.71 -12.48
C GLU A 78 15.06 -11.54 -12.02
N ASN A 79 15.11 -12.11 -10.82
CA ASN A 79 14.01 -12.85 -10.21
C ASN A 79 13.00 -11.97 -9.46
N VAL A 80 13.23 -10.65 -9.38
CA VAL A 80 12.36 -9.71 -8.66
C VAL A 80 11.61 -8.84 -9.67
N ILE A 81 10.29 -8.81 -9.62
CA ILE A 81 9.45 -7.83 -10.32
C ILE A 81 8.71 -6.97 -9.29
N LEU A 82 8.53 -5.69 -9.61
CA LEU A 82 7.83 -4.75 -8.75
C LEU A 82 6.40 -4.56 -9.27
N GLY A 83 5.44 -4.44 -8.35
CA GLY A 83 4.03 -4.20 -8.65
C GLY A 83 3.43 -3.15 -7.70
N ASN A 84 2.27 -2.61 -8.08
CA ASN A 84 1.45 -1.73 -7.26
C ASN A 84 0.27 -2.51 -6.65
#